data_AF-A0A5A7SC32-F1
#
_entry.id   AF-A0A5A7SC32-F1
#
_cell.length_a   1.000
_cell.length_b   1.000
_cell.length_c   1.000
_cell.angle_alpha   90.00
_cell.angle_beta   90.00
_cell.angle_gamma   90.00
#
_symmetry.space_group_name_H-M   'P 1'
#
loop_
_entity.id
_entity.type
_entity.pdbx_description
1 polymer ?
#
loop_
_entity_poly.entity_id
_entity_poly.type
_entity_poly.pdbx_seq_one_letter_code
_entity_poly.pdbx_strand_id
1 'polypeptide(L)'
;MQPYPTSENFPVPPGPAQTSQAQPGWGPPVTMPPRGLSPYGRPARHSWEIPLLVIVVVVTALLYVTSTLLIVFGVLNQLVLIVLFAPVIVYFGRGMLYAGQRLNGVQMSPTQFPDGYRLVQEAAARFGMTQVPDAYVVLGNGQINAFASGHGFRRFVVVYSDLFEVGGEAREPDALAFIIGHEVGHIAAGHLSYWRQLGMFAGQFLPILGTSLIRSQEYTADNHGFCNRPAGVPGAMGTLGAGKYLNRLVGFDELADRSMRERGFFVWLVNATSSHPVLTWRANALRDRSRHGKLFWHPDPPQQPTYNQPYLQ
;
A
#
# COMPACT_ATOMS: atom_id res chain seq x y z
N MET A 1 -21.50 -15.95 -59.24
CA MET A 1 -21.29 -15.84 -57.79
C MET A 1 -22.31 -16.74 -57.10
N GLN A 2 -21.87 -17.90 -56.61
CA GLN A 2 -22.74 -18.82 -55.87
C GLN A 2 -22.86 -18.35 -54.41
N PRO A 3 -24.05 -18.45 -53.79
CA PRO A 3 -24.22 -18.13 -52.37
C PRO A 3 -23.62 -19.23 -51.48
N TYR A 4 -23.03 -18.80 -50.35
CA TYR A 4 -22.46 -19.68 -49.32
C TYR A 4 -23.53 -20.59 -48.69
N PRO A 5 -23.20 -21.86 -48.38
CA PRO A 5 -24.10 -22.76 -47.67
C PRO A 5 -24.22 -22.40 -46.19
N THR A 6 -25.43 -22.57 -45.66
CA THR A 6 -25.81 -22.40 -44.26
C THR A 6 -25.15 -23.45 -43.37
N SER A 7 -24.62 -23.03 -42.23
CA SER A 7 -23.99 -23.90 -41.24
C SER A 7 -25.02 -24.74 -40.48
N GLU A 8 -25.24 -25.98 -40.92
CA GLU A 8 -25.84 -27.04 -40.11
C GLU A 8 -24.87 -28.22 -39.98
N ASN A 9 -24.78 -28.73 -38.75
CA ASN A 9 -24.16 -30.00 -38.33
C ASN A 9 -22.63 -30.07 -38.21
N PHE A 10 -22.11 -29.61 -37.07
CA PHE A 10 -20.94 -30.22 -36.43
C PHE A 10 -21.37 -30.93 -35.13
N PRO A 11 -20.97 -32.18 -34.87
CA PRO A 11 -21.23 -32.85 -33.60
C PRO A 11 -20.49 -32.15 -32.45
N VAL A 12 -21.23 -31.81 -31.39
CA VAL A 12 -20.68 -31.25 -30.15
C VAL A 12 -20.00 -32.37 -29.35
N PRO A 13 -18.73 -32.23 -28.92
CA PRO A 13 -18.10 -33.22 -28.04
C PRO A 13 -18.77 -33.24 -26.66
N PRO A 14 -18.87 -34.40 -25.98
CA PRO A 14 -19.48 -34.48 -24.67
C PRO A 14 -18.69 -33.63 -23.67
N GLY A 15 -19.35 -32.65 -23.07
CA GLY A 15 -18.78 -31.80 -22.03
C GLY A 15 -18.47 -32.60 -20.75
N PRO A 16 -17.51 -32.14 -19.93
CA PRO A 16 -17.19 -32.81 -18.68
C PRO A 16 -18.40 -32.84 -17.74
N ALA A 17 -18.59 -33.99 -17.08
CA ALA A 17 -19.68 -34.23 -16.14
C ALA A 17 -19.72 -33.14 -15.05
N GLN A 18 -20.87 -32.46 -14.93
CA GLN A 18 -21.12 -31.54 -13.84
C GLN A 18 -21.34 -32.33 -12.54
N THR A 19 -20.30 -32.55 -11.77
CA THR A 19 -20.45 -32.82 -10.34
C THR A 19 -20.79 -31.52 -9.64
N SER A 20 -22.08 -31.20 -9.53
CA SER A 20 -22.57 -30.12 -8.67
C SER A 20 -22.42 -30.52 -7.21
N GLN A 21 -21.20 -30.43 -6.67
CA GLN A 21 -21.04 -30.31 -5.22
C GLN A 21 -21.42 -28.87 -4.86
N ALA A 22 -22.63 -28.72 -4.32
CA ALA A 22 -23.11 -27.48 -3.75
C ALA A 22 -22.10 -26.99 -2.70
N GLN A 23 -21.51 -25.82 -2.96
CA GLN A 23 -20.68 -25.09 -1.99
C GLN A 23 -21.52 -24.85 -0.73
N PRO A 24 -21.03 -25.13 0.49
CA PRO A 24 -21.76 -24.81 1.71
C PRO A 24 -22.01 -23.30 1.76
N GLY A 25 -23.29 -22.94 1.94
CA GLY A 25 -23.78 -21.57 1.91
C GLY A 25 -23.03 -20.68 2.91
N TRP A 26 -22.59 -19.52 2.42
CA TRP A 26 -21.98 -18.49 3.24
C TRP A 26 -23.09 -17.78 4.04
N GLY A 27 -23.38 -18.27 5.24
CA GLY A 27 -23.99 -17.46 6.29
C GLY A 27 -22.97 -16.44 6.80
N PRO A 28 -23.39 -15.27 7.33
CA PRO A 28 -22.45 -14.25 7.79
C PRO A 28 -21.58 -14.80 8.94
N PRO A 29 -20.24 -14.74 8.89
CA PRO A 29 -19.44 -15.14 10.04
C PRO A 29 -19.59 -14.10 11.16
N VAL A 30 -20.06 -14.58 12.32
CA VAL A 30 -19.47 -14.41 13.66
C VAL A 30 -18.52 -13.21 13.80
N THR A 31 -18.90 -12.22 14.62
CA THR A 31 -18.10 -11.08 15.13
C THR A 31 -16.72 -10.93 14.50
N MET A 32 -16.54 -9.92 13.64
CA MET A 32 -15.24 -9.70 13.00
C MET A 32 -14.13 -9.62 14.06
N PRO A 33 -12.99 -10.30 13.87
CA PRO A 33 -11.91 -10.32 14.85
C PRO A 33 -11.41 -8.89 15.15
N PRO A 34 -10.90 -8.65 16.37
CA PRO A 34 -10.44 -7.33 16.77
C PRO A 34 -9.32 -6.83 15.84
N ARG A 35 -9.20 -5.50 15.76
CA ARG A 35 -8.06 -4.89 15.08
C ARG A 35 -6.79 -5.16 15.89
N GLY A 36 -5.72 -5.57 15.22
CA GLY A 36 -4.46 -5.87 15.86
C GLY A 36 -3.30 -5.92 14.88
N LEU A 37 -2.14 -6.32 15.41
CA LEU A 37 -0.91 -6.51 14.64
C LEU A 37 -0.68 -7.97 14.22
N SER A 38 -1.52 -8.88 14.74
CA SER A 38 -1.60 -10.29 14.38
C SER A 38 -2.06 -10.46 12.93
N PRO A 39 -1.56 -11.47 12.21
CA PRO A 39 -1.93 -11.67 10.83
C PRO A 39 -3.35 -12.23 10.66
N TYR A 40 -3.92 -12.80 11.72
CA TYR A 40 -5.22 -13.48 11.69
C TYR A 40 -6.40 -12.52 11.91
N GLY A 41 -6.15 -11.35 12.50
CA GLY A 41 -7.17 -10.35 12.82
C GLY A 41 -7.40 -9.32 11.71
N ARG A 42 -8.06 -8.21 12.06
CA ARG A 42 -8.15 -7.03 11.17
C ARG A 42 -6.90 -6.17 11.32
N PRO A 43 -6.37 -5.58 10.23
CA PRO A 43 -5.23 -4.67 10.33
C PRO A 43 -5.52 -3.48 11.26
N ALA A 44 -4.67 -3.29 12.26
CA ALA A 44 -4.69 -2.09 13.09
C ALA A 44 -4.12 -0.89 12.34
N ARG A 45 -4.72 0.29 12.55
CA ARG A 45 -4.06 1.56 12.23
C ARG A 45 -2.94 1.80 13.23
N HIS A 46 -1.87 2.44 12.78
CA HIS A 46 -0.83 2.92 13.65
C HIS A 46 -1.40 3.92 14.67
N SER A 47 -1.00 3.81 15.93
CA SER A 47 -1.55 4.60 17.04
C SER A 47 -1.41 6.12 16.83
N TRP A 48 -0.33 6.56 16.17
CA TRP A 48 -0.10 7.97 15.85
C TRP A 48 -0.78 8.47 14.57
N GLU A 49 -1.38 7.60 13.75
CA GLU A 49 -1.91 8.02 12.44
C GLU A 49 -3.03 9.05 12.57
N ILE A 50 -4.04 8.78 13.40
CA ILE A 50 -5.18 9.69 13.58
C ILE A 50 -4.80 10.96 14.35
N PRO A 51 -4.04 10.92 15.47
CA PRO A 51 -3.59 12.12 16.14
C PRO A 51 -2.80 13.07 15.22
N LEU A 52 -1.84 12.53 14.44
CA LEU A 52 -1.06 13.35 13.49
C LEU A 52 -1.94 13.87 12.34
N LEU A 53 -2.89 13.06 11.85
CA LEU A 53 -3.85 13.50 10.84
C LEU A 53 -4.66 14.70 11.33
N VAL A 54 -5.18 14.65 12.56
CA VAL A 54 -5.95 15.76 13.15
C VAL A 54 -5.10 17.02 13.23
N ILE A 55 -3.86 16.93 13.71
CA ILE A 55 -2.95 18.08 13.79
C ILE A 55 -2.73 18.69 12.40
N VAL A 56 -2.41 17.87 11.39
CA VAL A 56 -2.16 18.37 10.02
C VAL A 56 -3.42 18.96 9.40
N VAL A 57 -4.60 18.37 9.65
CA VAL A 57 -5.88 18.91 9.17
C VAL A 57 -6.18 20.26 9.80
N VAL A 58 -5.95 20.42 11.10
CA VAL A 58 -6.12 21.72 11.79
C VAL A 58 -5.17 22.76 11.22
N VAL A 59 -3.89 22.41 11.03
CA VAL A 59 -2.91 23.34 10.41
C VAL A 59 -3.33 23.70 8.99
N THR A 60 -3.81 22.74 8.20
CA THR A 60 -4.32 22.99 6.85
C THR A 60 -5.54 23.93 6.88
N ALA A 61 -6.48 23.72 7.81
CA ALA A 61 -7.64 24.60 7.96
C ALA A 61 -7.23 26.03 8.34
N LEU A 62 -6.31 26.20 9.29
CA LEU A 62 -5.75 27.50 9.66
C LEU A 62 -5.02 28.17 8.50
N LEU A 63 -4.31 27.39 7.67
CA LEU A 63 -3.66 27.88 6.47
C LEU A 63 -4.68 28.43 5.46
N TYR A 64 -5.82 27.76 5.27
CA TYR A 64 -6.92 28.27 4.44
C TYR A 64 -7.51 29.57 4.99
N VAL A 65 -7.85 29.61 6.29
CA VAL A 65 -8.40 30.81 6.94
C VAL A 65 -7.45 31.99 6.77
N THR A 66 -6.16 31.78 7.06
CA THR A 66 -5.12 32.81 6.91
C THR A 66 -5.00 33.28 5.46
N SER A 67 -4.98 32.36 4.49
CA SER A 67 -4.90 32.69 3.06
C SER A 67 -6.10 33.52 2.60
N THR A 68 -7.30 33.17 3.06
CA THR A 68 -8.52 33.94 2.78
C THR A 68 -8.45 35.34 3.36
N LEU A 69 -8.02 35.49 4.61
CA LEU A 69 -7.85 36.80 5.25
C LEU A 69 -6.83 37.67 4.51
N LEU A 70 -5.69 37.09 4.10
CA LEU A 70 -4.68 37.82 3.32
C LEU A 70 -5.26 38.40 2.03
N ILE A 71 -6.10 37.65 1.30
CA ILE A 71 -6.80 38.18 0.12
C ILE A 71 -7.75 39.32 0.49
N VAL A 72 -8.52 39.19 1.57
CA VAL A 72 -9.45 40.24 2.03
C VAL A 72 -8.70 41.55 2.34
N PHE A 73 -7.47 41.46 2.86
CA PHE A 73 -6.61 42.62 3.12
C PHE A 73 -5.77 43.05 1.91
N GLY A 74 -6.04 42.54 0.70
CA GLY A 74 -5.36 42.94 -0.53
C GLY A 74 -3.97 42.33 -0.73
N VAL A 75 -3.58 41.35 0.08
CA VAL A 75 -2.31 40.62 -0.08
C VAL A 75 -2.53 39.44 -1.02
N LEU A 76 -2.09 39.60 -2.26
CA LEU A 76 -2.10 38.54 -3.26
C LEU A 76 -0.66 38.12 -3.61
N ASN A 77 -0.34 36.86 -3.37
CA ASN A 77 0.92 36.27 -3.79
C ASN A 77 0.74 34.81 -4.24
N GLN A 78 1.79 34.26 -4.85
CA GLN A 78 1.76 32.90 -5.40
C GLN A 78 1.44 31.83 -4.36
N LEU A 79 1.92 31.94 -3.11
CA LEU A 79 1.66 30.95 -2.07
C LEU A 79 0.18 30.93 -1.65
N VAL A 80 -0.42 32.11 -1.47
CA VAL A 80 -1.84 32.26 -1.18
C VAL A 80 -2.69 31.63 -2.30
N LEU A 81 -2.32 31.89 -3.55
CA LEU A 81 -2.98 31.29 -4.71
C LEU A 81 -2.84 29.77 -4.72
N ILE A 82 -1.65 29.23 -4.48
CA ILE A 82 -1.41 27.78 -4.43
C ILE A 82 -2.30 27.11 -3.38
N VAL A 83 -2.41 27.68 -2.18
CA VAL A 83 -3.26 27.12 -1.11
C VAL A 83 -4.72 27.12 -1.54
N LEU A 84 -5.23 28.24 -2.04
CA LEU A 84 -6.65 28.36 -2.41
C LEU A 84 -7.01 27.50 -3.62
N PHE A 85 -6.10 27.34 -4.58
CA PHE A 85 -6.28 26.46 -5.74
C PHE A 85 -5.90 25.00 -5.47
N ALA A 86 -5.36 24.66 -4.30
CA ALA A 86 -5.00 23.28 -3.98
C ALA A 86 -6.11 22.24 -4.19
N PRO A 87 -7.41 22.50 -3.93
CA PRO A 87 -8.47 21.52 -4.25
C PRO A 87 -8.51 21.18 -5.74
N VAL A 88 -8.37 22.20 -6.61
CA VAL A 88 -8.34 22.05 -8.06
C VAL A 88 -7.06 21.37 -8.50
N ILE A 89 -5.91 21.82 -8.02
CA ILE A 89 -4.59 21.24 -8.34
C ILE A 89 -4.54 19.76 -7.98
N VAL A 90 -4.96 19.40 -6.76
CA VAL A 90 -5.00 18.00 -6.30
C VAL A 90 -6.00 17.18 -7.13
N TYR A 91 -7.17 17.74 -7.45
CA TYR A 91 -8.17 17.05 -8.26
C TYR A 91 -7.63 16.74 -9.66
N PHE A 92 -7.15 17.75 -10.38
CA PHE A 92 -6.63 17.61 -11.74
C PHE A 92 -5.35 16.76 -11.79
N GLY A 93 -4.40 16.99 -10.88
CA GLY A 93 -3.16 16.21 -10.83
C GLY A 93 -3.43 14.71 -10.64
N ARG A 94 -4.36 14.35 -9.76
CA ARG A 94 -4.75 12.95 -9.54
C ARG A 94 -5.58 12.38 -10.70
N GLY A 95 -6.40 13.21 -11.34
CA GLY A 95 -7.15 12.82 -12.54
C GLY A 95 -6.21 12.49 -13.71
N MET A 96 -5.21 13.36 -13.95
CA MET A 96 -4.16 13.14 -14.95
C MET A 96 -3.33 11.89 -14.63
N LEU A 97 -2.96 11.68 -13.36
CA LEU A 97 -2.25 10.47 -12.95
C LEU A 97 -3.08 9.22 -13.28
N TYR A 98 -4.35 9.17 -12.90
CA TYR A 98 -5.22 8.02 -13.17
C TYR A 98 -5.42 7.78 -14.67
N ALA A 99 -5.69 8.83 -15.44
CA ALA A 99 -5.81 8.75 -16.89
C ALA A 99 -4.52 8.24 -17.54
N GLY A 100 -3.36 8.71 -17.08
CA GLY A 100 -2.05 8.26 -17.54
C GLY A 100 -1.84 6.76 -17.34
N GLN A 101 -2.22 6.20 -16.18
CA GLN A 101 -2.09 4.76 -15.93
C GLN A 101 -3.05 3.94 -16.80
N ARG A 102 -4.26 4.45 -17.03
CA ARG A 102 -5.24 3.78 -17.89
C ARG A 102 -4.82 3.74 -19.37
N LEU A 103 -4.17 4.79 -19.84
CA LEU A 103 -3.76 4.91 -21.24
C LEU A 103 -2.43 4.22 -21.53
N ASN A 104 -1.50 4.22 -20.58
CA ASN A 104 -0.12 3.76 -20.81
C ASN A 104 0.25 2.49 -20.03
N GLY A 105 -0.57 2.07 -19.06
CA GLY A 105 -0.37 0.85 -18.28
C GLY A 105 -1.11 -0.35 -18.86
N VAL A 106 -0.59 -1.54 -18.60
CA VAL A 106 -1.22 -2.81 -18.97
C VAL A 106 -2.16 -3.23 -17.85
N GLN A 107 -3.47 -3.16 -18.08
CA GLN A 107 -4.46 -3.49 -17.05
C GLN A 107 -4.40 -4.98 -16.68
N MET A 108 -4.34 -5.30 -15.39
CA MET A 108 -4.43 -6.67 -14.91
C MET A 108 -5.88 -7.19 -15.04
N SER A 109 -6.04 -8.43 -15.47
CA SER A 109 -7.33 -9.11 -15.67
C SER A 109 -7.17 -10.63 -15.48
N PRO A 110 -8.26 -11.41 -15.50
CA PRO A 110 -8.18 -12.88 -15.45
C PRO A 110 -7.31 -13.51 -16.56
N THR A 111 -7.07 -12.81 -17.67
CA THR A 111 -6.29 -13.31 -18.81
C THR A 111 -4.99 -12.53 -19.04
N GLN A 112 -4.79 -11.41 -18.35
CA GLN A 112 -3.62 -10.54 -18.49
C GLN A 112 -3.02 -10.26 -17.10
N PHE A 113 -1.82 -10.77 -16.83
CA PHE A 113 -1.26 -10.83 -15.47
C PHE A 113 -2.23 -11.48 -14.45
N PRO A 114 -2.69 -12.72 -14.70
CA PRO A 114 -3.70 -13.39 -13.88
C PRO A 114 -3.30 -13.52 -12.40
N ASP A 115 -2.01 -13.76 -12.11
CA ASP A 115 -1.52 -13.82 -10.74
C ASP A 115 -1.60 -12.49 -10.03
N GLY A 116 -1.13 -11.40 -10.65
CA GLY A 116 -1.25 -10.05 -10.10
C GLY A 116 -2.72 -9.67 -9.86
N TYR A 117 -3.58 -9.98 -10.83
CA TYR A 117 -5.03 -9.78 -10.71
C TYR A 117 -5.63 -10.55 -9.53
N ARG A 118 -5.27 -11.83 -9.35
CA ARG A 118 -5.70 -12.65 -8.22
C ARG A 118 -5.22 -12.09 -6.89
N LEU A 119 -3.96 -11.67 -6.79
CA LEU A 119 -3.40 -11.10 -5.55
C LEU A 119 -4.14 -9.81 -5.12
N VAL A 120 -4.52 -8.96 -6.07
CA VAL A 120 -5.32 -7.76 -5.79
C VAL A 120 -6.72 -8.12 -5.29
N GLN A 121 -7.36 -9.11 -5.92
CA GLN A 121 -8.68 -9.60 -5.47
C GLN A 121 -8.62 -10.21 -4.08
N GLU A 122 -7.61 -11.05 -3.80
CA GLU A 122 -7.38 -11.65 -2.48
C GLU A 122 -7.19 -10.58 -1.40
N ALA A 123 -6.37 -9.57 -1.67
CA ALA A 123 -6.15 -8.46 -0.73
C ALA A 123 -7.44 -7.64 -0.50
N ALA A 124 -8.17 -7.31 -1.57
CA ALA A 124 -9.42 -6.57 -1.45
C ALA A 124 -10.47 -7.35 -0.65
N ALA A 125 -10.59 -8.67 -0.89
CA ALA A 125 -11.45 -9.56 -0.13
C ALA A 125 -11.00 -9.66 1.33
N ARG A 126 -9.69 -9.81 1.60
CA ARG A 126 -9.11 -9.88 2.95
C ARG A 126 -9.45 -8.66 3.79
N PHE A 127 -9.53 -7.48 3.17
CA PHE A 127 -9.85 -6.24 3.86
C PHE A 127 -11.36 -5.88 3.84
N GLY A 128 -12.20 -6.73 3.25
CA GLY A 128 -13.65 -6.54 3.19
C GLY A 128 -14.06 -5.35 2.32
N MET A 129 -13.31 -5.09 1.25
CA MET A 129 -13.61 -4.00 0.31
C MET A 129 -14.83 -4.35 -0.54
N THR A 130 -15.74 -3.39 -0.70
CA THR A 130 -16.94 -3.55 -1.55
C THR A 130 -16.63 -3.47 -3.04
N GLN A 131 -15.53 -2.81 -3.40
CA GLN A 131 -15.05 -2.68 -4.77
C GLN A 131 -13.57 -3.03 -4.80
N VAL A 132 -13.19 -3.95 -5.69
CA VAL A 132 -11.79 -4.25 -5.97
C VAL A 132 -11.20 -3.10 -6.78
N PRO A 133 -10.01 -2.58 -6.44
CA PRO A 133 -9.38 -1.52 -7.21
C PRO A 133 -8.94 -2.03 -8.59
N ASP A 134 -8.93 -1.14 -9.58
CA ASP A 134 -8.28 -1.44 -10.85
C ASP A 134 -6.77 -1.67 -10.60
N ALA A 135 -6.12 -2.51 -11.38
CA ALA A 135 -4.69 -2.74 -11.24
C ALA A 135 -3.99 -2.69 -12.59
N TYR A 136 -2.80 -2.09 -12.62
CA TYR A 136 -2.02 -1.88 -13.84
C TYR A 136 -0.57 -2.31 -13.62
N VAL A 137 0.01 -2.95 -14.64
CA VAL A 137 1.46 -3.13 -14.77
C VAL A 137 2.02 -1.99 -15.62
N VAL A 138 3.07 -1.34 -15.14
CA VAL A 138 3.79 -0.30 -15.90
C VAL A 138 5.27 -0.62 -15.95
N LEU A 139 5.96 -0.15 -16.98
CA LEU A 139 7.39 -0.37 -17.12
C LEU A 139 8.15 0.35 -16.01
N GLY A 140 8.94 -0.40 -15.22
CA GLY A 140 9.72 0.17 -14.11
C GLY A 140 11.13 0.61 -14.47
N ASN A 141 11.68 0.18 -15.62
CA ASN A 141 13.02 0.52 -16.08
C ASN A 141 14.11 0.28 -15.03
N GLY A 142 14.04 -0.84 -14.30
CA GLY A 142 15.00 -1.18 -13.24
C GLY A 142 14.60 -0.67 -11.85
N GLN A 143 13.57 0.17 -11.73
CA GLN A 143 13.05 0.61 -10.44
C GLN A 143 12.08 -0.41 -9.85
N ILE A 144 12.28 -0.77 -8.59
CA ILE A 144 11.35 -1.58 -7.80
C ILE A 144 10.33 -0.64 -7.18
N ASN A 145 9.08 -0.67 -7.67
CA ASN A 145 8.03 0.17 -7.09
C ASN A 145 6.63 -0.41 -7.30
N ALA A 146 5.75 -0.12 -6.36
CA ALA A 146 4.31 -0.24 -6.51
C ALA A 146 3.68 0.95 -5.77
N PHE A 147 2.51 1.39 -6.21
CA PHE A 147 1.78 2.43 -5.49
C PHE A 147 0.28 2.28 -5.70
N ALA A 148 -0.49 2.68 -4.70
CA ALA A 148 -1.93 2.89 -4.84
C ALA A 148 -2.26 4.38 -4.99
N SER A 149 -3.29 4.68 -5.77
CA SER A 149 -3.90 6.01 -5.79
C SER A 149 -5.40 5.94 -6.10
N GLY A 150 -5.99 7.09 -6.40
CA GLY A 150 -7.42 7.21 -6.64
C GLY A 150 -7.79 8.58 -7.18
N HIS A 151 -8.94 8.64 -7.83
CA HIS A 151 -9.55 9.87 -8.31
C HIS A 151 -11.06 9.71 -8.28
N GLY A 152 -11.78 10.70 -7.73
CA GLY A 152 -13.20 10.57 -7.41
C GLY A 152 -13.48 9.34 -6.54
N PHE A 153 -14.39 8.47 -7.00
CA PHE A 153 -14.72 7.21 -6.33
C PHE A 153 -13.87 6.02 -6.78
N ARG A 154 -13.03 6.17 -7.81
CA ARG A 154 -12.20 5.08 -8.35
C ARG A 154 -10.89 4.96 -7.59
N ARG A 155 -10.44 3.73 -7.38
CA ARG A 155 -9.19 3.39 -6.70
C ARG A 155 -8.42 2.43 -7.59
N PHE A 156 -7.10 2.56 -7.60
CA PHE A 156 -6.27 1.74 -8.44
C PHE A 156 -4.91 1.49 -7.80
N VAL A 157 -4.31 0.36 -8.17
CA VAL A 157 -2.94 -0.03 -7.82
C VAL A 157 -2.11 -0.08 -9.09
N VAL A 158 -0.87 0.37 -9.00
CA VAL A 158 0.12 0.25 -10.06
C VAL A 158 1.29 -0.55 -9.52
N VAL A 159 1.74 -1.52 -10.30
CA VAL A 159 2.88 -2.35 -9.95
C VAL A 159 3.88 -2.28 -11.10
N TYR A 160 5.13 -1.94 -10.79
CA TYR A 160 6.16 -1.86 -11.83
C TYR A 160 6.50 -3.28 -12.31
N SER A 161 6.78 -3.41 -13.61
CA SER A 161 7.15 -4.68 -14.25
C SER A 161 8.33 -5.35 -13.57
N ASP A 162 9.23 -4.58 -12.97
CA ASP A 162 10.41 -5.07 -12.26
C ASP A 162 10.08 -5.89 -11.00
N LEU A 163 8.84 -5.86 -10.51
CA LEU A 163 8.34 -6.75 -9.46
C LEU A 163 7.86 -8.11 -10.00
N PHE A 164 7.69 -8.24 -11.33
CA PHE A 164 7.32 -9.47 -12.05
C PHE A 164 8.51 -9.91 -12.92
N GLU A 165 9.47 -10.66 -12.38
CA GLU A 165 10.66 -11.03 -13.16
C GLU A 165 10.37 -12.12 -14.20
N VAL A 166 10.15 -11.67 -15.45
CA VAL A 166 10.33 -12.38 -16.72
C VAL A 166 9.51 -13.68 -16.88
N GLY A 167 8.36 -13.55 -17.58
CA GLY A 167 7.45 -14.64 -17.93
C GLY A 167 6.02 -14.45 -17.42
N GLY A 168 5.82 -13.51 -16.51
CA GLY A 168 4.51 -13.20 -15.91
C GLY A 168 4.31 -13.79 -14.51
N GLU A 169 5.22 -14.65 -14.04
CA GLU A 169 5.22 -15.19 -12.68
C GLU A 169 6.11 -14.37 -11.73
N ALA A 170 5.73 -14.33 -10.46
CA ALA A 170 6.50 -13.66 -9.42
C ALA A 170 7.65 -14.56 -8.94
N ARG A 171 8.90 -14.06 -8.96
CA ARG A 171 10.07 -14.78 -8.41
C ARG A 171 9.95 -15.10 -6.92
N GLU A 172 9.20 -14.26 -6.21
CA GLU A 172 8.83 -14.41 -4.80
C GLU A 172 7.34 -14.03 -4.63
N PRO A 173 6.41 -14.98 -4.86
CA PRO A 173 4.98 -14.69 -4.90
C PRO A 173 4.45 -14.16 -3.58
N ASP A 174 5.00 -14.61 -2.45
CA ASP A 174 4.60 -14.10 -1.14
C ASP A 174 5.05 -12.65 -0.92
N ALA A 175 6.26 -12.28 -1.39
CA ALA A 175 6.75 -10.91 -1.30
C ALA A 175 5.87 -9.96 -2.14
N LEU A 176 5.53 -10.38 -3.37
CA LEU A 176 4.61 -9.62 -4.21
C LEU A 176 3.22 -9.50 -3.57
N ALA A 177 2.70 -10.58 -2.99
CA ALA A 177 1.41 -10.56 -2.29
C ALA A 177 1.42 -9.66 -1.05
N PHE A 178 2.54 -9.57 -0.32
CA PHE A 178 2.73 -8.61 0.76
C PHE A 178 2.70 -7.16 0.22
N ILE A 179 3.46 -6.87 -0.84
CA ILE A 179 3.53 -5.54 -1.46
C ILE A 179 2.16 -5.11 -1.99
N ILE A 180 1.46 -5.97 -2.74
CA ILE A 180 0.10 -5.69 -3.20
C ILE A 180 -0.86 -5.52 -2.00
N GLY A 181 -0.74 -6.35 -0.97
CA GLY A 181 -1.53 -6.21 0.25
C GLY A 181 -1.29 -4.88 0.98
N HIS A 182 -0.06 -4.37 0.95
CA HIS A 182 0.30 -3.06 1.48
C HIS A 182 -0.36 -1.94 0.67
N GLU A 183 -0.25 -1.97 -0.66
CA GLU A 183 -0.86 -0.95 -1.55
C GLU A 183 -2.38 -0.93 -1.48
N VAL A 184 -3.02 -2.12 -1.54
CA VAL A 184 -4.47 -2.24 -1.33
C VAL A 184 -4.84 -1.82 0.10
N GLY A 185 -3.93 -2.01 1.06
CA GLY A 185 -4.03 -1.52 2.42
C GLY A 185 -4.16 0.01 2.51
N HIS A 186 -3.41 0.78 1.72
CA HIS A 186 -3.60 2.23 1.63
C HIS A 186 -5.02 2.60 1.19
N ILE A 187 -5.59 1.83 0.25
CA ILE A 187 -6.96 2.03 -0.22
C ILE A 187 -7.96 1.72 0.89
N ALA A 188 -7.83 0.53 1.51
CA ALA A 188 -8.72 0.06 2.58
C ALA A 188 -8.67 0.96 3.82
N ALA A 189 -7.50 1.49 4.15
CA ALA A 189 -7.29 2.46 5.21
C ALA A 189 -7.74 3.88 4.82
N GLY A 190 -8.29 4.10 3.62
CA GLY A 190 -8.79 5.40 3.18
C GLY A 190 -7.70 6.45 3.00
N HIS A 191 -6.43 6.04 2.90
CA HIS A 191 -5.31 6.97 2.81
C HIS A 191 -5.40 7.84 1.57
N LEU A 192 -5.99 7.28 0.52
CA LEU A 192 -6.05 7.86 -0.82
C LEU A 192 -7.36 8.63 -1.06
N SER A 193 -8.18 8.83 -0.03
CA SER A 193 -9.39 9.67 -0.13
C SER A 193 -9.03 11.09 -0.59
N TYR A 194 -9.81 11.65 -1.51
CA TYR A 194 -9.61 13.02 -1.98
C TYR A 194 -9.61 14.02 -0.82
N TRP A 195 -10.61 13.92 0.06
CA TRP A 195 -10.74 14.79 1.22
C TRP A 195 -9.61 14.64 2.22
N ARG A 196 -9.08 13.42 2.38
CA ARG A 196 -7.92 13.19 3.24
C ARG A 196 -6.65 13.82 2.65
N GLN A 197 -6.41 13.63 1.35
CA GLN A 197 -5.27 14.27 0.67
C GLN A 197 -5.36 15.80 0.74
N LEU A 198 -6.56 16.37 0.59
CA LEU A 198 -6.77 17.80 0.72
C LEU A 198 -6.57 18.29 2.15
N GLY A 199 -7.14 17.58 3.15
CA GLY A 199 -6.93 17.90 4.56
C GLY A 199 -5.48 17.74 5.02
N MET A 200 -4.68 16.95 4.30
CA MET A 200 -3.25 16.79 4.54
C MET A 200 -2.38 17.78 3.74
N PHE A 201 -2.97 18.70 2.98
CA PHE A 201 -2.23 19.52 2.02
C PHE A 201 -1.08 20.32 2.65
N ALA A 202 -1.26 20.88 3.85
CA ALA A 202 -0.18 21.59 4.53
C ALA A 202 0.96 20.67 5.00
N GLY A 203 0.69 19.37 5.19
CA GLY A 203 1.63 18.40 5.72
C GLY A 203 2.93 18.31 4.94
N GLN A 204 2.89 18.45 3.61
CA GLN A 204 4.09 18.42 2.76
C GLN A 204 5.07 19.58 3.05
N PHE A 205 4.61 20.65 3.69
CA PHE A 205 5.41 21.83 4.06
C PHE A 205 5.83 21.82 5.53
N LEU A 206 5.37 20.85 6.33
CA LEU A 206 5.67 20.73 7.75
C LEU A 206 6.75 19.66 7.95
N PRO A 207 8.05 20.03 8.02
CA PRO A 207 9.10 19.06 8.25
C PRO A 207 8.85 18.31 9.56
N ILE A 208 9.24 17.04 9.61
CA ILE A 208 9.04 16.13 10.75
C ILE A 208 7.57 15.77 10.97
N LEU A 209 6.64 16.72 11.06
CA LEU A 209 5.22 16.44 11.30
C LEU A 209 4.57 15.75 10.10
N GLY A 210 4.74 16.31 8.89
CA GLY A 210 4.20 15.74 7.67
C GLY A 210 4.78 14.37 7.36
N THR A 211 6.11 14.24 7.43
CA THR A 211 6.80 12.97 7.25
C THR A 211 6.43 11.95 8.32
N SER A 212 6.20 12.35 9.57
CA SER A 212 5.70 11.44 10.62
C SER A 212 4.29 10.96 10.34
N LEU A 213 3.39 11.83 9.84
CA LEU A 213 2.07 11.41 9.42
C LEU A 213 2.17 10.39 8.28
N ILE A 214 2.95 10.66 7.23
CA ILE A 214 3.12 9.71 6.12
C ILE A 214 3.68 8.37 6.64
N ARG A 215 4.77 8.39 7.43
CA ARG A 215 5.35 7.17 8.00
C ARG A 215 4.41 6.37 8.90
N SER A 216 3.50 7.04 9.63
CA SER A 216 2.47 6.33 10.40
C SER A 216 1.45 5.62 9.49
N GLN A 217 1.16 6.18 8.31
CA GLN A 217 0.30 5.57 7.30
C GLN A 217 0.98 4.38 6.63
N GLU A 218 2.28 4.51 6.36
CA GLU A 218 3.12 3.42 5.90
C GLU A 218 3.09 2.25 6.89
N TYR A 219 3.22 2.49 8.20
CA TYR A 219 3.10 1.43 9.20
C TYR A 219 1.69 0.80 9.24
N THR A 220 0.64 1.60 9.00
CA THR A 220 -0.71 1.05 8.84
C THR A 220 -0.81 0.16 7.60
N ALA A 221 -0.21 0.56 6.48
CA ALA A 221 -0.18 -0.23 5.26
C ALA A 221 0.69 -1.49 5.41
N ASP A 222 1.80 -1.41 6.13
CA ASP A 222 2.63 -2.55 6.53
C ASP A 222 1.81 -3.57 7.33
N ASN A 223 0.91 -3.11 8.23
CA ASN A 223 0.00 -4.01 8.94
C ASN A 223 -1.01 -4.69 7.99
N HIS A 224 -1.46 -4.01 6.93
CA HIS A 224 -2.32 -4.61 5.91
C HIS A 224 -1.55 -5.65 5.08
N GLY A 225 -0.36 -5.30 4.59
CA GLY A 225 0.54 -6.23 3.91
C GLY A 225 0.83 -7.46 4.76
N PHE A 226 1.15 -7.28 6.04
CA PHE A 226 1.40 -8.36 6.99
C PHE A 226 0.16 -9.25 7.19
N CYS A 227 -1.02 -8.66 7.40
CA CYS A 227 -2.26 -9.43 7.54
C CYS A 227 -2.69 -10.15 6.25
N ASN A 228 -2.20 -9.69 5.09
CA ASN A 228 -2.47 -10.31 3.80
C ASN A 228 -1.50 -11.46 3.50
N ARG A 229 -0.20 -11.24 3.76
CA ARG A 229 0.83 -12.24 3.52
C ARG A 229 2.05 -12.10 4.46
N PRO A 230 2.01 -12.71 5.66
CA PRO A 230 3.11 -12.63 6.62
C PRO A 230 4.42 -13.22 6.07
N ALA A 231 4.32 -14.35 5.36
CA ALA A 231 5.45 -15.04 4.75
C ALA A 231 6.20 -14.18 3.71
N GLY A 232 5.56 -13.13 3.17
CA GLY A 232 6.16 -12.24 2.19
C GLY A 232 7.11 -11.20 2.75
N VAL A 233 7.12 -11.01 4.07
CA VAL A 233 7.89 -9.95 4.73
C VAL A 233 9.39 -10.04 4.45
N PRO A 234 10.07 -11.19 4.62
CA PRO A 234 11.52 -11.27 4.39
C PRO A 234 11.89 -10.90 2.94
N GLY A 235 11.17 -11.46 1.97
CA GLY A 235 11.38 -11.19 0.56
C GLY A 235 11.11 -9.73 0.20
N ALA A 236 10.01 -9.15 0.68
CA ALA A 236 9.68 -7.75 0.43
C ALA A 236 10.74 -6.80 1.01
N MET A 237 11.21 -7.03 2.24
CA MET A 237 12.28 -6.22 2.84
C MET A 237 13.61 -6.42 2.12
N GLY A 238 13.93 -7.63 1.67
CA GLY A 238 15.10 -7.91 0.85
C GLY A 238 15.06 -7.16 -0.47
N THR A 239 13.91 -7.16 -1.15
CA THR A 239 13.71 -6.47 -2.43
C THR A 239 13.76 -4.96 -2.28
N LEU A 240 13.20 -4.38 -1.20
CA LEU A 240 13.35 -2.95 -0.91
C LEU A 240 14.79 -2.56 -0.53
N GLY A 241 15.52 -3.44 0.14
CA GLY A 241 16.87 -3.15 0.62
C GLY A 241 17.98 -3.34 -0.42
N ALA A 242 17.86 -4.36 -1.27
CA ALA A 242 18.92 -4.77 -2.19
C ALA A 242 18.44 -5.00 -3.63
N GLY A 243 17.16 -4.75 -3.93
CA GLY A 243 16.60 -4.91 -5.26
C GLY A 243 16.31 -6.37 -5.65
N LYS A 244 15.70 -6.56 -6.82
CA LYS A 244 15.21 -7.87 -7.30
C LYS A 244 16.28 -8.94 -7.53
N TYR A 245 17.55 -8.56 -7.70
CA TYR A 245 18.63 -9.52 -7.95
C TYR A 245 19.34 -10.01 -6.68
N LEU A 246 19.42 -9.16 -5.65
CA LEU A 246 20.19 -9.41 -4.42
C LEU A 246 19.29 -9.62 -3.19
N ASN A 247 17.97 -9.52 -3.33
CA ASN A 247 16.99 -9.65 -2.24
C ASN A 247 17.21 -10.92 -1.38
N ARG A 248 17.53 -12.06 -2.00
CA ARG A 248 17.77 -13.33 -1.30
C ARG A 248 19.03 -13.36 -0.44
N LEU A 249 19.97 -12.43 -0.65
CA LEU A 249 21.16 -12.28 0.18
C LEU A 249 20.89 -11.46 1.45
N VAL A 250 19.72 -10.84 1.56
CA VAL A 250 19.37 -9.99 2.70
C VAL A 250 18.78 -10.86 3.83
N GLY A 251 19.52 -10.97 4.94
CA GLY A 251 19.00 -11.56 6.17
C GLY A 251 17.97 -10.64 6.83
N PHE A 252 16.68 -11.02 6.81
CA PHE A 252 15.60 -10.23 7.39
C PHE A 252 15.80 -9.96 8.90
N ASP A 253 16.19 -10.98 9.67
CA ASP A 253 16.41 -10.84 11.10
C ASP A 253 17.62 -9.96 11.41
N GLU A 254 18.71 -10.12 10.67
CA GLU A 254 19.91 -9.28 10.81
C GLU A 254 19.61 -7.80 10.52
N LEU A 255 18.83 -7.55 9.45
CA LEU A 255 18.34 -6.22 9.09
C LEU A 255 17.48 -5.60 10.21
N ALA A 256 16.58 -6.40 10.80
CA ALA A 256 15.72 -5.97 11.90
C ALA A 256 16.51 -5.71 13.20
N ASP A 257 17.51 -6.53 13.52
CA ASP A 257 18.39 -6.36 14.70
C ASP A 257 19.22 -5.08 14.62
N ARG A 258 19.61 -4.67 13.41
CA ARG A 258 20.39 -3.46 13.20
C ARG A 258 19.66 -2.21 13.70
N SER A 259 18.32 -2.20 13.67
CA SER A 259 17.49 -1.06 14.09
C SER A 259 17.79 -0.55 15.51
N MET A 260 18.25 -1.43 16.40
CA MET A 260 18.47 -1.11 17.81
C MET A 260 19.92 -0.71 18.12
N ARG A 261 20.84 -1.05 17.20
CA ARG A 261 22.27 -0.73 17.26
C ARG A 261 22.58 0.62 16.60
N GLU A 262 21.90 0.94 15.50
CA GLU A 262 22.07 2.23 14.81
C GLU A 262 21.44 3.36 15.62
N ARG A 263 22.29 4.24 16.17
CA ARG A 263 21.90 5.35 17.03
C ARG A 263 22.63 6.63 16.65
N GLY A 264 22.17 7.74 17.21
CA GLY A 264 22.80 9.05 17.06
C GLY A 264 21.94 10.05 16.31
N PHE A 265 22.38 11.31 16.35
CA PHE A 265 21.62 12.44 15.81
C PHE A 265 21.28 12.29 14.33
N PHE A 266 22.23 11.86 13.50
CA PHE A 266 22.01 11.72 12.05
C PHE A 266 21.10 10.54 11.71
N VAL A 267 21.13 9.45 12.47
CA VAL A 267 20.16 8.34 12.32
C VAL A 267 18.74 8.84 12.61
N TRP A 268 18.58 9.61 13.69
CA TRP A 268 17.31 10.24 14.02
C TRP A 268 16.86 11.23 12.94
N LEU A 269 17.76 12.08 12.43
CA LEU A 269 17.45 13.08 11.41
C LEU A 269 17.02 12.45 10.09
N VAL A 270 17.74 11.43 9.61
CA VAL A 270 17.38 10.67 8.39
C VAL A 270 16.00 10.04 8.55
N ASN A 271 15.71 9.45 9.71
CA ASN A 271 14.39 8.92 10.00
C ASN A 271 13.33 10.04 9.98
N ALA A 272 13.58 11.16 10.65
CA ALA A 272 12.64 12.27 10.78
C ALA A 272 12.30 12.96 9.45
N THR A 273 13.21 12.95 8.48
CA THR A 273 12.99 13.55 7.14
C THR A 273 12.56 12.54 6.08
N SER A 274 12.57 11.23 6.38
CA SER A 274 12.14 10.20 5.43
C SER A 274 10.62 10.17 5.25
N SER A 275 10.16 9.99 4.01
CA SER A 275 8.75 9.76 3.69
C SER A 275 8.26 8.36 4.08
N HIS A 276 9.18 7.40 4.19
CA HIS A 276 8.87 6.02 4.58
C HIS A 276 9.63 5.65 5.87
N PRO A 277 9.10 4.76 6.72
CA PRO A 277 9.86 4.18 7.81
C PRO A 277 11.20 3.65 7.29
N VAL A 278 12.30 4.04 7.95
CA VAL A 278 13.63 3.58 7.53
C VAL A 278 13.67 2.05 7.58
N LEU A 279 14.35 1.45 6.60
CA LEU A 279 14.24 0.01 6.31
C LEU A 279 14.45 -0.89 7.54
N THR A 280 15.44 -0.58 8.38
CA THR A 280 15.72 -1.35 9.59
C THR A 280 14.58 -1.28 10.61
N TRP A 281 13.96 -0.11 10.78
CA TRP A 281 12.84 0.10 11.72
C TRP A 281 11.55 -0.51 11.17
N ARG A 282 11.36 -0.48 9.84
CA ARG A 282 10.27 -1.19 9.16
C ARG A 282 10.40 -2.70 9.37
N ALA A 283 11.57 -3.27 9.13
CA ALA A 283 11.85 -4.69 9.35
C ALA A 283 11.64 -5.08 10.82
N ASN A 284 12.13 -4.28 11.77
CA ASN A 284 11.90 -4.49 13.20
C ASN A 284 10.41 -4.51 13.56
N ALA A 285 9.62 -3.55 13.08
CA ALA A 285 8.19 -3.49 13.35
C ALA A 285 7.39 -4.65 12.70
N LEU A 286 7.86 -5.17 11.56
CA LEU A 286 7.27 -6.34 10.91
C LEU A 286 7.69 -7.66 11.57
N ARG A 287 8.81 -7.68 12.30
CA ARG A 287 9.26 -8.82 13.10
C ARG A 287 8.63 -8.83 14.51
N ASP A 288 8.76 -7.73 15.26
CA ASP A 288 8.14 -7.56 16.57
C ASP A 288 6.72 -7.01 16.43
N ARG A 289 5.76 -7.93 16.43
CA ARG A 289 4.33 -7.62 16.32
C ARG A 289 3.66 -7.35 17.67
N SER A 290 4.42 -7.24 18.78
CA SER A 290 3.87 -6.92 20.11
C SER A 290 3.45 -5.46 20.25
N ARG A 291 4.00 -4.58 19.41
CA ARG A 291 3.78 -3.12 19.47
C ARG A 291 3.84 -2.50 18.09
N HIS A 292 3.31 -1.29 17.96
CA HIS A 292 3.44 -0.52 16.72
C HIS A 292 4.90 -0.13 16.46
N GLY A 293 5.26 0.01 15.19
CA GLY A 293 6.56 0.52 14.77
C GLY A 293 6.89 1.88 15.41
N LYS A 294 8.16 2.11 15.72
CA LYS A 294 8.56 3.37 16.35
C LYS A 294 8.64 4.48 15.30
N LEU A 295 8.12 5.66 15.63
CA LEU A 295 8.07 6.79 14.69
C LEU A 295 9.19 7.81 14.90
N PHE A 296 9.53 8.07 16.17
CA PHE A 296 10.41 9.17 16.56
C PHE A 296 11.77 8.69 17.07
N TRP A 297 11.80 7.59 17.82
CA TRP A 297 12.98 7.09 18.52
C TRP A 297 13.26 5.65 18.08
N HIS A 298 14.52 5.22 18.16
CA HIS A 298 14.90 3.87 17.74
C HIS A 298 14.20 2.80 18.58
N PRO A 299 14.01 1.59 18.04
CA PRO A 299 13.50 0.46 18.81
C PRO A 299 14.42 0.09 19.97
N ASP A 300 13.80 -0.31 21.09
CA ASP A 300 14.49 -0.77 22.29
C ASP A 300 14.94 -2.24 22.11
N PRO A 301 16.01 -2.68 22.82
CA PRO A 301 16.29 -4.11 23.06
C PRO A 301 15.02 -4.91 23.38
N PRO A 302 14.79 -6.11 22.79
CA PRO A 302 13.70 -6.95 23.27
C PRO A 302 13.96 -7.21 24.76
N GLN A 303 12.91 -7.14 25.58
CA GLN A 303 13.05 -7.28 27.03
C GLN A 303 13.46 -8.70 27.47
N GLN A 304 13.54 -9.67 26.55
CA GLN A 304 14.23 -10.96 26.71
C GLN A 304 14.73 -11.45 25.35
N PRO A 305 15.84 -12.22 25.27
CA PRO A 305 16.22 -12.88 24.03
C PRO A 305 15.11 -13.88 23.67
N THR A 306 14.44 -13.68 22.54
CA THR A 306 13.45 -14.60 21.98
C THR A 306 14.15 -15.85 21.44
N TYR A 307 14.69 -16.68 22.32
CA TYR A 307 14.86 -18.10 22.04
C TYR A 307 13.51 -18.76 22.32
N ASN A 308 12.83 -19.20 21.26
CA ASN A 308 11.61 -20.02 21.21
C ASN A 308 10.38 -19.34 20.60
N GLN A 309 10.31 -19.35 19.27
CA GLN A 309 9.05 -19.52 18.53
C GLN A 309 9.30 -20.52 17.40
N PRO A 310 8.92 -21.80 17.54
CA PRO A 310 8.98 -22.76 16.45
C PRO A 310 7.73 -22.58 15.58
N TYR A 311 7.78 -21.68 14.60
CA TYR A 311 6.76 -21.59 13.55
C TYR A 311 7.42 -21.59 12.18
N LEU A 312 8.17 -22.65 11.88
CA LEU A 312 8.47 -23.14 10.54
C LEU A 312 8.73 -24.66 10.65
N GLN A 313 7.66 -25.44 10.53
CA GLN A 313 7.68 -26.78 9.93
C GLN A 313 6.66 -26.78 8.80
#